data_AF-A0A6L4AWK6-F1
#
_entry.id   AF-A0A6L4AWK6-F1
#
_cell.length_a   1.000
_cell.length_b   1.000
_cell.length_c   1.000
_cell.angle_alpha   90.00
_cell.angle_beta   90.00
_cell.angle_gamma   90.00
#
_symmetry.space_group_name_H-M   'P 1'
#
loop_
_entity.id
_entity.type
_entity.pdbx_description
1 polymer ?
#
loop_
_entity_poly.entity_id
_entity_poly.type
_entity_poly.pdbx_seq_one_letter_code
_entity_poly.pdbx_strand_id
1 'polypeptide(L)'
;MTGSENPAEKSPEAGFRPRPLHLFALSALAVAQPLFDLLSRGATFFVEHDFSPPALLLFVALLLLLPLPLVLLVAALRRASPRTARGLHLAGVALFVTLLAAQVLGRRLDAAAVVAAGALLAGAAGAAAYRRWDGVRQFTSLLALALVAVPL
;
A
#
# COMPACT_ATOMS: atom_id res chain seq x y z
N MET A 1 55.21 4.75 -16.19
CA MET A 1 54.80 6.04 -15.61
C MET A 1 53.85 6.66 -16.61
N THR A 2 52.57 6.96 -16.38
CA THR A 2 51.64 6.96 -15.24
C THR A 2 50.28 7.19 -15.90
N GLY A 3 49.25 6.43 -15.58
CA GLY A 3 47.93 6.67 -16.16
C GLY A 3 46.97 5.50 -16.01
N SER A 4 46.87 4.99 -14.77
CA SER A 4 45.79 4.10 -14.34
C SER A 4 44.48 4.87 -14.46
N GLU A 5 43.78 4.74 -15.59
CA GLU A 5 42.37 5.10 -15.68
C GLU A 5 41.60 4.12 -14.79
N ASN A 6 41.35 4.57 -13.56
CA ASN A 6 40.59 3.87 -12.55
C ASN A 6 39.15 3.63 -13.06
N PRO A 7 38.69 2.37 -13.25
CA PRO A 7 37.31 2.11 -13.67
C PRO A 7 36.28 2.24 -12.52
N ALA A 8 36.69 2.63 -11.31
CA ALA A 8 35.77 3.14 -10.30
C ALA A 8 35.49 4.60 -10.65
N GLU A 9 34.36 4.96 -11.23
CA GLU A 9 33.06 4.97 -10.56
C GLU A 9 31.93 4.75 -11.59
N LYS A 10 31.54 3.50 -11.86
CA LYS A 10 30.15 3.26 -12.24
C LYS A 10 29.31 3.59 -11.01
N SER A 11 28.77 4.81 -10.97
CA SER A 11 27.82 5.24 -9.94
C SER A 11 26.82 4.11 -9.72
N PRO A 12 26.69 3.56 -8.49
CA PRO A 12 25.87 2.41 -8.25
C PRO A 12 24.45 2.78 -8.66
N GLU A 13 23.93 2.02 -9.61
CA GLU A 13 22.57 2.05 -10.17
C GLU A 13 21.66 3.07 -9.48
N ALA A 14 21.19 4.06 -10.25
CA ALA A 14 20.04 4.90 -9.92
C ALA A 14 18.77 4.03 -9.80
N GLY A 15 18.79 3.11 -8.84
CA GLY A 15 17.86 2.04 -8.66
C GLY A 15 16.81 2.50 -7.67
N PHE A 16 15.56 2.43 -8.11
CA PHE A 16 14.34 2.60 -7.34
C PHE A 16 14.54 2.36 -5.83
N ARG A 17 14.35 3.41 -5.01
CA ARG A 17 14.47 3.31 -3.55
C ARG A 17 13.07 3.07 -2.95
N PRO A 18 12.86 1.98 -2.18
CA PRO A 18 11.56 1.73 -1.55
C PRO A 18 11.25 2.86 -0.55
N ARG A 19 10.00 3.32 -0.58
CA ARG A 19 9.45 4.39 0.28
C ARG A 19 8.37 3.78 1.17
N PRO A 20 8.71 3.24 2.35
CA PRO A 20 7.79 2.43 3.16
C PRO A 20 6.47 3.14 3.51
N LEU A 21 6.52 4.47 3.69
CA LEU A 21 5.33 5.30 3.94
C LEU A 21 4.28 5.23 2.83
N HIS A 22 4.66 4.91 1.60
CA HIS A 22 3.70 4.72 0.52
C HIS A 22 2.84 3.48 0.73
N LEU A 23 3.37 2.42 1.36
CA LEU A 23 2.58 1.25 1.71
C LEU A 23 1.55 1.60 2.78
N PHE A 24 1.93 2.40 3.77
CA PHE A 24 1.01 2.91 4.79
C PHE A 24 -0.12 3.75 4.17
N ALA A 25 0.21 4.66 3.24
CA ALA A 25 -0.79 5.48 2.55
C ALA A 25 -1.77 4.64 1.72
N LEU A 26 -1.24 3.68 0.93
CA LEU A 26 -2.07 2.80 0.11
C LEU A 26 -2.92 1.85 0.97
N SER A 27 -2.39 1.34 2.07
CA SER A 27 -3.15 0.50 2.99
C SER A 27 -4.28 1.26 3.67
N ALA A 28 -4.05 2.50 4.08
CA ALA A 28 -5.09 3.31 4.70
C ALA A 28 -6.25 3.55 3.74
N LEU A 29 -5.98 3.85 2.47
CA LEU A 29 -7.03 3.94 1.46
C LEU A 29 -7.77 2.61 1.27
N ALA A 30 -7.02 1.49 1.20
CA ALA A 30 -7.61 0.17 0.98
C ALA A 30 -8.52 -0.27 2.15
N VAL A 31 -8.18 0.12 3.38
CA VAL A 31 -8.92 -0.24 4.61
C VAL A 31 -10.02 0.77 4.95
N ALA A 32 -9.90 2.03 4.55
CA ALA A 32 -10.86 3.07 4.92
C ALA A 32 -12.27 2.77 4.38
N GLN A 33 -12.38 2.33 3.12
CA GLN A 33 -13.67 2.08 2.48
C GLN A 33 -14.46 0.91 3.13
N PRO A 34 -13.88 -0.30 3.33
CA PRO A 34 -14.59 -1.39 4.00
C PRO A 34 -14.94 -1.05 5.43
N LEU A 35 -14.09 -0.29 6.11
CA LEU A 35 -14.35 0.18 7.46
C LEU A 35 -15.54 1.14 7.50
N PHE A 36 -15.59 2.12 6.60
CA PHE A 36 -16.76 2.99 6.47
C PHE A 36 -18.03 2.20 6.17
N ASP A 37 -17.97 1.27 5.22
CA ASP A 37 -19.12 0.43 4.85
C ASP A 37 -19.57 -0.46 6.05
N LEU A 38 -18.63 -0.89 6.90
CA LEU A 38 -18.92 -1.64 8.13
C LEU A 38 -19.53 -0.73 9.21
N LEU A 39 -19.03 0.49 9.38
CA LEU A 39 -19.56 1.45 10.35
C LEU A 39 -20.97 1.94 9.95
N SER A 40 -21.20 2.19 8.66
CA SER A 40 -22.50 2.62 8.14
C SER A 40 -23.58 1.55 8.29
N ARG A 41 -23.26 0.28 8.02
CA ARG A 41 -24.17 -0.86 8.23
C ARG A 41 -24.24 -1.29 9.69
N GLY A 42 -23.13 -1.14 10.40
CA GLY A 42 -22.99 -1.44 11.80
C GLY A 42 -23.81 -0.49 12.66
N ALA A 43 -23.94 0.79 12.33
CA ALA A 43 -24.72 1.75 13.13
C ALA A 43 -26.15 1.25 13.45
N THR A 44 -26.81 0.58 12.52
CA THR A 44 -28.10 -0.11 12.75
C THR A 44 -27.94 -1.43 13.53
N PHE A 45 -26.89 -2.21 13.23
CA PHE A 45 -26.58 -3.47 13.91
C PHE A 45 -26.17 -3.30 15.40
N PHE A 46 -25.49 -2.20 15.74
CA PHE A 46 -25.06 -1.82 17.08
C PHE A 46 -26.26 -1.46 17.97
N VAL A 47 -27.27 -0.82 17.38
CA VAL A 47 -28.51 -0.44 18.07
C VAL A 47 -29.41 -1.65 18.29
N GLU A 48 -29.41 -2.62 17.38
CA GLU A 48 -30.27 -3.80 17.46
C GLU A 48 -29.70 -4.96 18.29
N HIS A 49 -28.38 -5.05 18.47
CA HIS A 49 -27.71 -6.23 19.07
C HIS A 49 -26.84 -5.94 20.31
N ASP A 50 -26.94 -4.77 20.96
CA ASP A 50 -26.13 -4.39 22.15
C ASP A 50 -24.61 -4.63 21.96
N PHE A 51 -24.11 -4.43 20.74
CA PHE A 51 -22.70 -4.71 20.47
C PHE A 51 -21.81 -3.68 21.19
N SER A 52 -20.81 -4.17 21.93
CA SER A 52 -19.92 -3.35 22.76
C SER A 52 -19.04 -2.41 21.90
N PRO A 53 -19.18 -1.06 22.00
CA PRO A 53 -18.36 -0.10 21.26
C PRO A 53 -16.82 -0.28 21.35
N PRO A 54 -16.24 -0.74 22.48
CA PRO A 54 -14.80 -1.00 22.60
C PRO A 54 -14.28 -2.07 21.63
N ALA A 55 -15.09 -3.11 21.35
CA ALA A 55 -14.68 -4.20 20.47
C ALA A 55 -14.54 -3.73 19.01
N LEU A 56 -15.44 -2.84 18.58
CA LEU A 56 -15.36 -2.20 17.27
C LEU A 56 -14.13 -1.28 17.15
N LEU A 57 -13.89 -0.45 18.16
CA LEU A 57 -12.71 0.42 18.23
C LEU A 57 -11.41 -0.39 18.16
N LEU A 58 -11.34 -1.51 18.89
CA LEU A 58 -10.19 -2.42 18.85
C LEU A 58 -10.01 -3.06 17.47
N PHE A 59 -11.10 -3.50 16.84
CA PHE A 59 -11.07 -4.06 15.49
C PHE A 59 -10.57 -3.04 14.46
N VAL A 60 -11.11 -1.82 14.49
CA VAL A 60 -10.67 -0.69 13.66
C VAL A 60 -9.18 -0.41 13.87
N ALA A 61 -8.73 -0.31 15.12
CA ALA A 61 -7.33 -0.08 15.45
C ALA A 61 -6.44 -1.21 14.89
N LEU A 62 -6.85 -2.47 15.06
CA LEU A 62 -6.08 -3.61 14.56
C LEU A 62 -5.98 -3.61 13.03
N LEU A 63 -7.06 -3.26 12.31
CA LEU A 63 -7.04 -3.12 10.85
C LEU A 63 -6.13 -1.98 10.39
N LEU A 64 -6.12 -0.85 11.10
CA LEU A 64 -5.22 0.28 10.81
C LEU A 64 -3.74 -0.05 11.10
N LEU A 65 -3.48 -0.96 12.05
CA LEU A 65 -2.14 -1.43 12.39
C LEU A 65 -1.66 -2.60 11.50
N LEU A 66 -2.56 -3.26 10.77
CA LEU A 66 -2.24 -4.35 9.85
C LEU A 66 -1.09 -4.07 8.85
N PRO A 67 -0.93 -2.86 8.26
CA PRO A 67 0.18 -2.58 7.36
C PRO A 67 1.51 -2.33 8.06
N LEU A 68 1.53 -2.09 9.37
CA LEU A 68 2.72 -1.70 10.14
C LEU A 68 3.84 -2.76 10.08
N PRO A 69 3.56 -4.07 10.28
CA PRO A 69 4.58 -5.11 10.15
C PRO A 69 5.25 -5.11 8.76
N LEU A 70 4.47 -4.92 7.69
CA LEU A 70 5.00 -4.88 6.32
C LEU A 70 5.89 -3.65 6.11
N VAL A 71 5.45 -2.47 6.57
CA VAL A 71 6.22 -1.22 6.51
C VAL A 71 7.55 -1.36 7.25
N LEU A 72 7.52 -1.89 8.47
CA LEU A 72 8.71 -2.11 9.30
C LEU A 72 9.64 -3.16 8.69
N LEU A 73 9.10 -4.25 8.14
CA LEU A 73 9.89 -5.30 7.48
C LEU A 73 10.61 -4.74 6.25
N VAL A 74 9.93 -3.97 5.40
CA VAL A 74 10.57 -3.31 4.25
C VAL A 74 11.65 -2.33 4.70
N ALA A 75 11.40 -1.56 5.77
CA ALA A 75 12.37 -0.61 6.32
C ALA A 75 13.61 -1.31 6.87
N ALA A 76 13.44 -2.43 7.59
CA ALA A 76 14.52 -3.24 8.15
C ALA A 76 15.36 -3.91 7.05
N LEU A 77 14.70 -4.56 6.09
CA LEU A 77 15.36 -5.26 4.99
C LEU A 77 16.12 -4.30 4.07
N ARG A 78 15.77 -3.02 4.02
CA ARG A 78 16.46 -2.02 3.21
C ARG A 78 17.97 -1.93 3.53
N ARG A 79 18.38 -2.23 4.77
CA ARG A 79 19.79 -2.24 5.17
C ARG A 79 20.49 -3.58 4.90
N ALA A 80 19.77 -4.69 5.01
CA ALA A 80 20.35 -6.03 4.87
C ALA A 80 20.34 -6.57 3.43
N SER A 81 19.24 -6.36 2.69
CA SER A 81 19.10 -6.78 1.30
C SER A 81 18.25 -5.77 0.52
N PRO A 82 18.89 -4.79 -0.14
CA PRO A 82 18.19 -3.77 -0.92
C PRO A 82 17.33 -4.37 -2.05
N ARG A 83 17.75 -5.49 -2.64
CA ARG A 83 16.98 -6.19 -3.69
C ARG A 83 15.70 -6.81 -3.12
N THR A 84 15.78 -7.50 -1.99
CA THR A 84 14.62 -8.09 -1.32
C THR A 84 13.65 -7.00 -0.85
N ALA A 85 14.15 -5.90 -0.27
CA ALA A 85 13.33 -4.78 0.16
C ALA A 85 12.57 -4.12 -1.01
N ARG A 86 13.21 -3.97 -2.18
CA ARG A 86 12.56 -3.48 -3.41
C ARG A 86 11.44 -4.41 -3.88
N GLY A 87 11.71 -5.72 -3.93
CA GLY A 87 10.73 -6.72 -4.33
C GLY A 87 9.52 -6.73 -3.41
N LEU A 88 9.75 -6.76 -2.10
CA LEU A 88 8.69 -6.73 -1.09
C LEU A 88 7.87 -5.44 -1.15
N HIS A 89 8.52 -4.29 -1.35
CA HIS A 89 7.82 -3.01 -1.51
C HIS A 89 6.91 -3.01 -2.74
N LEU A 90 7.40 -3.49 -3.89
CA LEU A 90 6.58 -3.56 -5.11
C LEU A 90 5.44 -4.56 -4.99
N ALA A 91 5.66 -5.70 -4.31
CA ALA A 91 4.60 -6.66 -4.01
C ALA A 91 3.52 -6.02 -3.12
N GLY A 92 3.91 -5.25 -2.11
CA GLY A 92 2.97 -4.49 -1.27
C GLY A 92 2.17 -3.46 -2.07
N VAL A 93 2.82 -2.69 -2.96
CA VAL A 93 2.12 -1.76 -3.86
C VAL A 93 1.12 -2.50 -4.75
N ALA A 94 1.55 -3.60 -5.38
CA ALA A 94 0.68 -4.42 -6.22
C ALA A 94 -0.54 -4.92 -5.43
N LEU A 95 -0.31 -5.44 -4.22
CA LEU A 95 -1.36 -5.93 -3.34
C LEU A 95 -2.38 -4.85 -3.01
N PHE A 96 -1.95 -3.68 -2.52
CA PHE A 96 -2.88 -2.63 -2.12
C PHE A 96 -3.63 -2.04 -3.32
N VAL A 97 -2.99 -1.90 -4.48
CA VAL A 97 -3.67 -1.47 -5.70
C VAL A 97 -4.69 -2.52 -6.17
N THR A 98 -4.36 -3.81 -6.10
CA THR A 98 -5.33 -4.90 -6.36
C THR A 98 -6.53 -4.79 -5.44
N LEU A 99 -6.31 -4.60 -4.13
CA LEU A 99 -7.41 -4.47 -3.17
C LEU A 99 -8.29 -3.24 -3.46
N LEU A 100 -7.69 -2.09 -3.80
CA LEU A 100 -8.44 -0.90 -4.19
C LEU A 100 -9.24 -1.12 -5.47
N ALA A 101 -8.63 -1.73 -6.48
CA ALA A 101 -9.31 -2.03 -7.74
C ALA A 101 -10.48 -3.00 -7.52
N ALA A 102 -10.28 -4.06 -6.73
CA ALA A 102 -11.33 -5.04 -6.41
C ALA A 102 -12.56 -4.38 -5.79
N GLN A 103 -12.37 -3.41 -4.89
CA GLN A 103 -13.47 -2.67 -4.28
C GLN A 103 -14.24 -1.81 -5.30
N VAL A 104 -13.53 -1.16 -6.22
CA VAL A 104 -14.17 -0.35 -7.28
C VAL A 104 -14.92 -1.22 -8.28
N LEU A 105 -14.27 -2.30 -8.75
CA LEU A 105 -14.81 -3.23 -9.74
C LEU A 105 -16.00 -4.03 -9.16
N GLY A 106 -15.88 -4.51 -7.93
CA GLY A 106 -16.93 -5.30 -7.26
C GLY A 106 -18.21 -4.51 -6.95
N ARG A 107 -18.16 -3.18 -6.98
CA ARG A 107 -19.36 -2.32 -6.91
C ARG A 107 -20.06 -2.14 -8.25
N ARG A 108 -19.46 -2.60 -9.35
CA ARG A 108 -19.93 -2.36 -10.73
C ARG A 108 -20.18 -3.65 -11.51
N LEU A 109 -19.56 -4.75 -11.11
CA LEU A 109 -19.57 -6.02 -11.82
C LEU A 109 -19.97 -7.14 -10.85
N ASP A 110 -20.84 -8.03 -11.30
CA ASP A 110 -21.31 -9.18 -10.50
C ASP A 110 -20.46 -10.44 -10.68
N ALA A 111 -19.68 -10.51 -11.77
CA ALA A 111 -18.85 -11.66 -12.09
C ALA A 111 -17.53 -11.65 -11.28
N ALA A 112 -17.48 -12.40 -10.19
CA ALA A 112 -16.33 -12.47 -9.28
C ALA A 112 -14.99 -12.78 -9.99
N ALA A 113 -15.00 -13.67 -10.99
CA ALA A 113 -13.81 -14.00 -11.77
C ALA A 113 -13.29 -12.81 -12.58
N VAL A 114 -14.20 -12.00 -13.15
CA VAL A 114 -13.86 -10.79 -13.91
C VAL A 114 -13.31 -9.71 -12.98
N VAL A 115 -13.93 -9.53 -11.81
CA VAL A 115 -13.45 -8.62 -10.77
C VAL A 115 -12.04 -9.00 -10.32
N ALA A 116 -11.82 -10.27 -10.00
CA ALA A 116 -10.52 -10.78 -9.57
C ALA A 116 -9.44 -10.58 -10.64
N ALA A 117 -9.73 -10.96 -11.89
CA ALA A 117 -8.80 -10.79 -13.00
C ALA A 117 -8.47 -9.30 -13.24
N GLY A 118 -9.50 -8.44 -13.30
CA GLY A 118 -9.33 -6.99 -13.49
C GLY A 118 -8.54 -6.34 -12.36
N ALA A 119 -8.80 -6.73 -11.10
CA ALA A 119 -8.08 -6.23 -9.94
C ALA A 119 -6.61 -6.66 -9.94
N LEU A 120 -6.31 -7.92 -10.26
CA LEU A 120 -4.93 -8.41 -10.37
C LEU A 120 -4.16 -7.70 -11.48
N LEU A 121 -4.80 -7.50 -12.64
CA LEU A 121 -4.22 -6.74 -13.75
C LEU A 121 -3.94 -5.29 -13.34
N ALA A 122 -4.87 -4.64 -12.64
CA ALA A 122 -4.68 -3.29 -12.12
C ALA A 122 -3.54 -3.22 -11.10
N GLY A 123 -3.40 -4.20 -10.21
CA GLY A 123 -2.29 -4.28 -9.26
C GLY A 123 -0.93 -4.43 -9.94
N ALA A 124 -0.83 -5.33 -10.92
CA ALA A 124 0.38 -5.51 -11.72
C ALA A 124 0.73 -4.24 -12.50
N ALA A 125 -0.26 -3.62 -13.14
CA ALA A 125 -0.09 -2.35 -13.87
C ALA A 125 0.33 -1.22 -12.93
N GLY A 126 -0.28 -1.11 -11.75
CA GLY A 126 0.04 -0.13 -10.72
C GLY A 126 1.47 -0.27 -10.22
N ALA A 127 1.93 -1.49 -9.93
CA ALA A 127 3.32 -1.73 -9.53
C ALA A 127 4.32 -1.41 -10.66
N ALA A 128 3.98 -1.73 -11.92
CA ALA A 128 4.79 -1.39 -13.07
C ALA A 128 4.89 0.13 -13.27
N ALA A 129 3.76 0.84 -13.18
CA ALA A 129 3.68 2.29 -13.25
C ALA A 129 4.45 2.96 -12.12
N TYR A 130 4.29 2.47 -10.88
CA TYR A 130 5.01 2.97 -9.70
C TYR A 130 6.54 2.82 -9.83
N ARG A 131 7.01 1.76 -10.50
CA ARG A 131 8.44 1.57 -10.82
C ARG A 131 8.91 2.51 -11.93
N ARG A 132 8.10 2.74 -12.96
CA ARG A 132 8.50 3.47 -14.18
C ARG A 132 8.31 4.98 -14.11
N TRP A 133 7.28 5.48 -13.41
CA TRP A 133 6.87 6.88 -13.48
C TRP A 133 7.05 7.61 -12.16
N ASP A 134 7.74 8.75 -12.21
CA ASP A 134 7.94 9.63 -11.05
C ASP A 134 6.64 10.28 -10.58
N GLY A 135 5.72 10.62 -11.50
CA GLY A 135 4.43 11.22 -11.15
C GLY A 135 3.59 10.35 -10.21
N VAL A 136 3.56 9.04 -10.42
CA VAL A 136 2.87 8.09 -9.52
C VAL A 136 3.51 8.11 -8.14
N ARG A 137 4.85 8.13 -8.07
CA ARG A 137 5.57 8.21 -6.79
C ARG A 137 5.32 9.54 -6.08
N GLN A 138 5.30 10.66 -6.81
CA GLN A 138 5.01 11.99 -6.26
C GLN A 138 3.58 12.05 -5.71
N PHE A 139 2.61 11.55 -6.46
CA PHE A 139 1.23 11.45 -5.99
C PHE A 139 1.13 10.63 -4.69
N THR A 140 1.76 9.45 -4.63
CA THR A 140 1.74 8.64 -3.40
C THR A 140 2.52 9.31 -2.26
N SER A 141 3.54 10.12 -2.56
CA SER A 141 4.24 10.93 -1.54
C SER A 141 3.35 12.03 -0.98
N LEU A 142 2.58 12.72 -1.83
CA LEU A 142 1.59 13.72 -1.39
C LEU A 142 0.48 13.06 -0.57
N LEU A 143 0.02 11.88 -0.99
CA LEU A 143 -0.96 11.10 -0.25
C LEU A 143 -0.42 10.69 1.13
N ALA A 144 0.81 10.16 1.18
CA ALA A 144 1.44 9.79 2.44
C ALA A 144 1.65 11.01 3.35
N LEU A 145 2.05 12.15 2.78
CA LEU A 145 2.19 13.39 3.52
C LEU A 145 0.84 13.85 4.07
N ALA A 146 -0.21 13.88 3.25
CA ALA A 146 -1.55 14.28 3.67
C ALA A 146 -2.05 13.41 4.82
N LEU A 147 -1.83 12.10 4.74
CA LEU A 147 -2.29 11.16 5.76
C LEU A 147 -1.53 11.24 7.08
N VAL A 148 -0.27 11.70 7.06
CA VAL A 148 0.53 11.93 8.27
C VAL A 148 0.31 13.33 8.83
N ALA A 149 0.13 14.33 7.97
CA ALA A 149 -0.02 15.73 8.34
C ALA A 149 -1.44 16.06 8.84
N VAL A 150 -2.45 15.36 8.32
CA VAL A 150 -3.82 15.47 8.79
C VAL A 150 -4.09 14.27 9.71
N PRO A 151 -3.97 14.42 11.04
CA PRO A 151 -4.48 13.42 11.94
C PRO A 151 -6.00 13.37 11.77
N LEU A 152 -6.52 12.19 11.39
CA LEU A 152 -7.94 11.86 11.41
C LEU A 152 -8.47 11.82 12.85
#